data_AF-A0A7W1TV83-F1
#
_entry.id   AF-A0A7W1TV83-F1
#
_cell.length_a   1.000
_cell.length_b   1.000
_cell.length_c   1.000
_cell.angle_alpha   90.00
_cell.angle_beta   90.00
_cell.angle_gamma   90.00
#
_symmetry.space_group_name_H-M   'P 1'
#
loop_
_entity.id
_entity.type
_entity.pdbx_description
1 polymer ?
#
loop_
_entity_poly.entity_id
_entity_poly.type
_entity_poly.pdbx_seq_one_letter_code
_entity_poly.pdbx_strand_id
1 'polypeptide(L)'
;MNTQELLDILREFHRERLTIRQRHVAVARHVTHYDFNNTYQYVISRSDVHLQWLEAAIAELGGTPFDAGEPDLGKVTAKGKAKSDAFMPFIEQDARDAGSFVERWRARVDALDHARHRGM
;
A
#
# COMPACT_ATOMS: atom_id res chain seq x y z
N MET A 1 -13.48 21.00 6.02
CA MET A 1 -12.88 20.57 4.74
C MET A 1 -13.94 20.65 3.64
N ASN A 2 -13.61 21.18 2.46
CA ASN A 2 -14.53 21.20 1.31
C ASN A 2 -14.39 19.92 0.45
N THR A 3 -15.33 19.71 -0.49
CA THR A 3 -15.37 18.49 -1.32
C THR A 3 -14.10 18.28 -2.15
N GLN A 4 -13.53 19.35 -2.71
CA GLN A 4 -12.33 19.28 -3.53
C GLN A 4 -11.11 18.90 -2.67
N GLU A 5 -10.97 19.52 -1.51
CA GLU A 5 -9.91 19.20 -0.53
C GLU A 5 -9.98 17.72 -0.10
N LEU A 6 -11.19 17.21 0.19
CA LEU A 6 -11.38 15.81 0.53
C LEU A 6 -10.99 14.89 -0.64
N LEU A 7 -11.43 15.22 -1.86
CA LEU A 7 -11.10 14.44 -3.04
C LEU A 7 -9.58 14.39 -3.28
N ASP A 8 -8.89 15.51 -3.12
CA ASP A 8 -7.43 15.56 -3.28
C ASP A 8 -6.71 14.72 -2.22
N ILE A 9 -7.17 14.75 -0.97
CA ILE A 9 -6.65 13.89 0.11
C ILE A 9 -6.86 12.40 -0.21
N LEU A 10 -8.07 12.02 -0.65
CA LEU A 10 -8.38 10.63 -0.97
C LEU A 10 -7.55 10.12 -2.14
N ARG A 11 -7.33 10.95 -3.18
CA ARG A 11 -6.49 10.59 -4.33
C ARG A 11 -5.03 10.45 -3.95
N GLU A 12 -4.52 11.33 -3.08
CA GLU A 12 -3.15 11.21 -2.57
C GLU A 12 -2.97 9.93 -1.75
N PHE A 13 -3.90 9.65 -0.83
CA PHE A 13 -3.89 8.45 -0.01
C PHE A 13 -3.99 7.18 -0.87
N HIS A 14 -4.92 7.16 -1.83
CA HIS A 14 -5.10 6.06 -2.79
C HIS A 14 -3.83 5.79 -3.58
N ARG A 15 -3.20 6.83 -4.15
CA ARG A 15 -1.95 6.69 -4.91
C ARG A 15 -0.85 6.04 -4.08
N GLU A 16 -0.61 6.52 -2.87
CA GLU A 16 0.44 5.97 -2.00
C GLU A 16 0.12 4.53 -1.60
N ARG A 17 -1.14 4.25 -1.23
CA ARG A 17 -1.57 2.90 -0.85
C ARG A 17 -1.46 1.92 -2.00
N LEU A 18 -1.86 2.33 -3.21
CA LEU A 18 -1.76 1.52 -4.42
C LEU A 18 -0.30 1.23 -4.75
N THR A 19 0.58 2.23 -4.64
CA THR A 19 2.03 2.05 -4.88
C THR A 19 2.63 1.00 -3.95
N ILE A 20 2.30 1.07 -2.65
CA ILE A 20 2.73 0.08 -1.65
C ILE A 20 2.17 -1.31 -1.99
N ARG A 21 0.88 -1.41 -2.31
CA ARG A 21 0.24 -2.68 -2.69
C ARG A 21 0.89 -3.29 -3.92
N GLN A 22 1.15 -2.51 -4.96
CA GLN A 22 1.77 -3.00 -6.19
C GLN A 22 3.21 -3.48 -5.96
N ARG A 23 3.96 -2.78 -5.11
CA ARG A 23 5.27 -3.26 -4.66
C ARG A 23 5.15 -4.59 -3.90
N HIS A 24 4.21 -4.74 -2.98
CA HIS A 24 4.01 -6.00 -2.25
C HIS A 24 3.70 -7.18 -3.19
N VAL A 25 2.91 -6.95 -4.24
CA VAL A 25 2.67 -7.99 -5.27
C VAL A 25 3.95 -8.35 -6.00
N ALA A 26 4.76 -7.37 -6.39
CA ALA A 26 6.05 -7.62 -7.00
C ALA A 26 6.99 -8.41 -6.07
N VAL A 27 7.10 -8.00 -4.79
CA VAL A 27 7.96 -8.66 -3.79
C VAL A 27 7.51 -10.09 -3.53
N ALA A 28 6.21 -10.37 -3.44
CA ALA A 28 5.68 -11.71 -3.19
C ALA A 28 6.16 -12.74 -4.22
N ARG A 29 6.46 -12.33 -5.46
CA ARG A 29 7.03 -13.23 -6.49
C ARG A 29 8.47 -13.65 -6.23
N HIS A 30 9.18 -12.91 -5.37
CA HIS A 30 10.56 -13.18 -4.99
C HIS A 30 10.69 -13.90 -3.64
N VAL A 31 9.64 -13.92 -2.83
CA VAL A 31 9.64 -14.54 -1.50
C VAL A 31 9.31 -16.02 -1.63
N THR A 32 10.35 -16.86 -1.59
CA THR A 32 10.22 -18.32 -1.73
C THR A 32 9.84 -19.02 -0.43
N HIS A 33 9.98 -18.35 0.72
CA HIS A 33 9.65 -18.92 2.02
C HIS A 33 8.14 -18.83 2.26
N TYR A 34 7.52 -19.97 2.57
CA TYR A 34 6.08 -20.14 2.67
C TYR A 34 5.41 -19.15 3.63
N ASP A 35 5.87 -19.06 4.88
CA ASP A 35 5.22 -18.20 5.89
C ASP A 35 5.26 -16.71 5.54
N PHE A 36 6.41 -16.24 5.02
CA PHE A 36 6.55 -14.87 4.54
C PHE A 36 5.65 -14.61 3.33
N ASN A 37 5.60 -15.54 2.36
CA ASN A 37 4.75 -15.39 1.19
C ASN A 37 3.26 -15.33 1.57
N ASN A 38 2.82 -16.21 2.45
CA ASN A 38 1.44 -16.20 2.95
C ASN A 38 1.10 -14.89 3.67
N THR A 39 2.05 -14.33 4.42
CA THR A 39 1.87 -13.01 5.05
C THR A 39 1.62 -11.93 3.99
N TYR A 40 2.37 -11.94 2.88
CA TYR A 40 2.10 -11.05 1.75
C TYR A 40 0.70 -11.26 1.17
N GLN A 41 0.25 -12.50 0.96
CA GLN A 41 -1.10 -12.77 0.44
C GLN A 41 -2.20 -12.15 1.33
N TYR A 42 -2.06 -12.25 2.66
CA TYR A 42 -2.99 -11.61 3.59
C TYR A 42 -2.97 -10.09 3.52
N VAL A 43 -1.77 -9.49 3.45
CA VAL A 43 -1.61 -8.02 3.37
C VAL A 43 -2.16 -7.47 2.05
N ILE A 44 -1.91 -8.16 0.93
CA ILE A 44 -2.42 -7.79 -0.39
C ILE A 44 -3.95 -7.85 -0.41
N SER A 45 -4.53 -8.97 0.04
CA SER A 45 -5.98 -9.16 0.11
C SER A 45 -6.69 -8.05 0.90
N ARG A 46 -6.15 -7.67 2.07
CA ARG A 46 -6.69 -6.54 2.86
C ARG A 46 -6.50 -5.20 2.17
N SER A 47 -5.36 -4.99 1.51
CA SER A 47 -5.09 -3.74 0.79
C SER A 47 -6.02 -3.57 -0.40
N ASP A 48 -6.38 -4.66 -1.08
CA ASP A 48 -7.34 -4.63 -2.19
C ASP A 48 -8.72 -4.17 -1.73
N VAL A 49 -9.19 -4.66 -0.58
CA VAL A 49 -10.47 -4.20 0.02
C VAL A 49 -10.42 -2.71 0.36
N HIS A 50 -9.33 -2.25 0.98
CA HIS A 50 -9.19 -0.83 1.32
C HIS A 50 -9.11 0.06 0.06
N LEU A 51 -8.41 -0.39 -0.97
CA LEU A 51 -8.32 0.33 -2.25
C LEU A 51 -9.68 0.42 -2.92
N GLN A 52 -10.48 -0.65 -2.90
CA GLN A 52 -11.86 -0.62 -3.42
C GLN A 52 -12.72 0.42 -2.69
N TRP A 53 -12.60 0.54 -1.37
CA TRP A 53 -13.33 1.57 -0.61
C TRP A 53 -12.90 2.99 -0.99
N LEU A 54 -11.59 3.21 -1.15
CA LEU A 54 -11.05 4.50 -1.58
C LEU A 54 -11.47 4.85 -3.01
N GLU A 55 -11.44 3.88 -3.91
CA GLU A 55 -11.85 4.04 -5.31
C GLU A 55 -13.33 4.41 -5.43
N ALA A 56 -14.18 3.73 -4.65
CA ALA A 56 -15.60 4.07 -4.56
C ALA A 56 -15.80 5.49 -4.03
N ALA A 57 -15.11 5.87 -2.94
CA ALA A 57 -15.21 7.22 -2.38
C ALA A 57 -14.72 8.30 -3.36
N ILE A 58 -13.63 8.06 -4.07
CA ILE A 58 -13.11 8.96 -5.11
C ILE A 58 -14.13 9.13 -6.25
N ALA A 59 -14.72 8.02 -6.72
CA ALA A 59 -15.71 8.03 -7.80
C ALA A 59 -17.01 8.75 -7.38
N GLU A 60 -17.48 8.55 -6.16
CA GLU A 60 -18.66 9.24 -5.60
C GLU A 60 -18.46 10.78 -5.58
N LEU A 61 -17.24 11.25 -5.38
CA LEU A 61 -16.89 12.66 -5.42
C LEU A 61 -16.59 13.18 -6.85
N GLY A 62 -16.81 12.36 -7.88
CA GLY A 62 -16.57 12.70 -9.29
C GLY A 62 -15.11 12.63 -9.71
N GLY A 63 -14.24 12.04 -8.89
CA GLY A 63 -12.83 11.85 -9.20
C GLY A 63 -12.54 10.56 -9.96
N THR A 64 -11.28 10.43 -10.40
CA THR A 64 -10.75 9.19 -11.00
C THR A 64 -9.61 8.67 -10.13
N PRO A 65 -9.64 7.38 -9.72
CA PRO A 65 -8.55 6.76 -8.99
C PRO A 65 -7.23 6.80 -9.76
N PHE A 66 -6.11 6.69 -9.03
CA PHE A 66 -4.80 6.60 -9.66
C PHE A 66 -4.61 5.21 -10.30
N ASP A 67 -3.92 5.14 -11.42
CA ASP A 67 -3.52 3.86 -12.02
C ASP A 67 -2.00 3.71 -11.90
N ALA A 68 -1.57 2.57 -11.34
CA ALA A 68 -0.17 2.26 -11.12
C ALA A 68 0.06 0.77 -11.43
N GLY A 69 1.08 0.50 -12.24
CA GLY A 69 1.59 -0.85 -12.46
C GLY A 69 2.48 -1.33 -11.32
N GLU A 70 2.81 -2.61 -11.37
CA GLU A 70 3.80 -3.21 -10.48
C GLU A 70 5.21 -2.72 -10.83
N PRO A 71 6.04 -2.37 -9.83
CA PRO A 71 7.41 -1.97 -10.10
C PRO A 71 8.28 -3.18 -10.51
N ASP A 72 9.22 -2.96 -11.42
CA ASP A 72 10.28 -3.93 -11.67
C ASP A 72 11.32 -3.88 -10.52
N LEU A 73 11.42 -4.97 -9.76
CA LEU A 73 12.35 -5.11 -8.64
C LEU A 73 13.70 -5.69 -9.07
N GLY A 74 13.84 -6.08 -10.34
CA GLY A 74 15.00 -6.78 -10.86
C GLY A 74 15.17 -8.18 -10.27
N LYS A 75 16.36 -8.76 -10.43
CA LYS A 75 16.69 -10.07 -9.86
C LYS A 75 17.22 -9.91 -8.44
N VAL A 76 16.74 -10.75 -7.54
CA VAL A 76 17.30 -10.85 -6.18
C VAL A 76 18.72 -11.38 -6.25
N THR A 77 19.71 -10.56 -5.90
CA THR A 77 21.10 -11.02 -5.80
C THR A 77 21.45 -11.32 -4.36
N ALA A 78 21.70 -12.59 -4.05
CA ALA A 78 22.20 -13.02 -2.75
C ALA A 78 23.70 -12.70 -2.62
N LYS A 79 24.07 -11.43 -2.40
CA LYS A 79 25.46 -11.11 -2.03
C LYS A 79 25.67 -11.47 -0.57
N GLY A 80 26.33 -12.60 -0.31
CA GLY A 80 26.76 -13.00 1.04
C GLY A 80 25.70 -13.58 1.98
N LYS A 81 24.46 -13.79 1.52
CA LYS A 81 23.40 -14.51 2.26
C LYS A 81 23.12 -15.86 1.63
N ALA A 82 22.60 -16.81 2.40
CA ALA A 82 22.05 -18.04 1.87
C ALA A 82 20.97 -17.69 0.82
N LYS A 83 20.90 -18.46 -0.27
CA LYS A 83 19.95 -18.22 -1.37
C LYS A 83 18.49 -18.19 -0.88
N SER A 84 18.20 -18.88 0.23
CA SER A 84 16.91 -18.89 0.91
C SER A 84 16.50 -17.54 1.49
N ASP A 85 17.45 -16.66 1.83
CA ASP A 85 17.17 -15.42 2.59
C ASP A 85 17.41 -14.17 1.72
N ALA A 86 17.62 -14.37 0.42
CA ALA A 86 17.92 -13.30 -0.51
C ALA A 86 16.81 -12.24 -0.57
N PHE A 87 15.56 -12.61 -0.25
CA PHE A 87 14.40 -11.72 -0.25
C PHE A 87 14.27 -10.85 1.01
N MET A 88 15.03 -11.12 2.08
CA MET A 88 14.91 -10.40 3.36
C MET A 88 15.04 -8.86 3.23
N PRO A 89 15.95 -8.31 2.41
CA PRO A 89 16.03 -6.86 2.21
C PRO A 89 14.73 -6.23 1.67
N PHE A 90 13.93 -6.97 0.90
CA PHE A 90 12.63 -6.47 0.46
C PHE A 90 11.63 -6.38 1.60
N ILE A 91 11.58 -7.41 2.47
CA ILE A 91 10.70 -7.43 3.65
C ILE A 91 11.06 -6.28 4.60
N GLU A 92 12.35 -6.09 4.87
CA GLU A 92 12.83 -5.01 5.72
C GLU A 92 12.46 -3.63 5.15
N GLN A 93 12.53 -3.48 3.83
CA GLN A 93 12.14 -2.25 3.16
C GLN A 93 10.62 -2.02 3.24
N ASP A 94 9.82 -3.04 2.93
CA ASP A 94 8.36 -2.95 2.96
C ASP A 94 7.85 -2.66 4.37
N ALA A 95 8.48 -3.22 5.41
CA ALA A 95 8.16 -2.91 6.80
C ALA A 95 8.46 -1.44 7.16
N ARG A 96 9.59 -0.89 6.70
CA ARG A 96 9.92 0.54 6.87
C ARG A 96 8.92 1.42 6.14
N ASP A 97 8.63 1.11 4.89
CA ASP A 97 7.70 1.89 4.05
C ASP A 97 6.29 1.89 4.65
N ALA A 98 5.82 0.75 5.15
CA ALA A 98 4.55 0.64 5.87
C ALA A 98 4.54 1.48 7.16
N GLY A 99 5.63 1.48 7.94
CA GLY A 99 5.79 2.33 9.12
C GLY A 99 5.70 3.81 8.78
N SER A 100 6.51 4.26 7.80
CA SER A 100 6.52 5.65 7.34
C SER A 100 5.18 6.10 6.75
N PHE A 101 4.45 5.20 6.08
CA PHE A 101 3.09 5.48 5.60
C PHE A 101 2.15 5.78 6.77
N VAL A 102 2.14 4.91 7.79
CA VAL A 102 1.28 5.10 8.97
C VAL A 102 1.63 6.38 9.73
N GLU A 103 2.92 6.65 9.95
CA GLU A 103 3.38 7.87 10.63
C GLU A 103 2.92 9.14 9.91
N ARG A 104 3.06 9.17 8.58
CA ARG A 104 2.66 10.32 7.74
C ARG A 104 1.15 10.55 7.76
N TRP A 105 0.37 9.47 7.73
CA TRP A 105 -1.07 9.56 7.49
C TRP A 105 -1.92 9.58 8.76
N ARG A 106 -1.43 9.07 9.89
CA ARG A 106 -2.21 8.97 11.14
C ARG A 106 -2.85 10.32 11.52
N ALA A 107 -2.03 11.35 11.70
CA ALA A 107 -2.53 12.67 12.11
C ALA A 107 -3.45 13.31 11.06
N ARG A 108 -3.21 13.04 9.76
CA ARG A 108 -4.02 13.59 8.66
C ARG A 108 -5.40 12.95 8.62
N VAL A 109 -5.47 11.64 8.82
CA VAL A 109 -6.74 10.88 8.90
C VAL A 109 -7.52 11.27 10.15
N ASP A 110 -6.86 11.40 11.30
CA ASP A 110 -7.49 11.82 12.57
C ASP A 110 -8.13 13.22 12.45
N ALA A 111 -7.59 14.08 11.58
CA ALA A 111 -8.12 15.42 11.32
C ALA A 111 -9.28 15.47 10.32
N LEU A 112 -9.65 14.35 9.67
CA LEU A 112 -10.78 14.31 8.72
C LEU A 112 -12.10 14.33 9.51
N ASP A 113 -12.76 15.48 9.51
CA ASP A 113 -14.02 15.73 10.24
C ASP A 113 -15.29 15.25 9.50
N HIS A 114 -15.15 14.60 8.34
CA HIS A 114 -16.28 14.21 7.52
C HIS A 114 -17.09 13.08 8.18
N ALA A 115 -18.39 13.32 8.41
CA ALA A 115 -19.26 12.43 9.20
C ALA A 115 -19.31 10.97 8.72
N ARG A 116 -19.05 10.71 7.43
CA ARG A 116 -19.03 9.36 6.85
C ARG A 116 -17.71 8.60 7.09
N HIS A 117 -16.62 9.30 7.41
CA HIS A 117 -15.25 8.75 7.45
C HIS A 117 -14.70 8.56 8.87
N ARG A 118 -15.46 8.94 9.91
CA ARG A 118 -15.08 8.78 11.33
C ARG A 118 -15.04 7.32 11.83
N GLY A 119 -15.36 6.34 11.00
CA GLY A 119 -15.45 4.92 11.38
C GLY A 119 -15.00 3.93 10.31
N MET A 120 -14.29 4.39 9.28
CA MET A 120 -13.49 3.53 8.40
C MET A 120 -12.11 3.32 9.02
#